data_AF-A0A7S1CBS4-F1
#
_entry.id   AF-A0A7S1CBS4-F1
#
_cell.length_a   1.000
_cell.length_b   1.000
_cell.length_c   1.000
_cell.angle_alpha   90.00
_cell.angle_beta   90.00
_cell.angle_gamma   90.00
#
_symmetry.space_group_name_H-M   'P 1'
#
loop_
_entity.id
_entity.type
_entity.pdbx_description
1 polymer ?
#
loop_
_entity_poly.entity_id
_entity_poly.type
_entity_poly.pdbx_seq_one_letter_code
_entity_poly.pdbx_strand_id
1 'polypeptide(L)'
;GGVVACLERTPWQALVAAQANVSFMAQGTALWSPVVDGVQIAAEPHVLAAAGKWARVPVLLGTNRNEGTMFNTLPQTATRDDVVEGLLLRRLNQNRTAVAAVLARYDWAAYPTAWAAGSDMIGDASFVCPTRATARWFAAAGAGAGAAVAAVAH
;
A
#
# COMPACT_ATOMS: atom_id res chain seq x y z
N GLY A 1 -6.61 -2.94 36.79
CA GLY A 1 -7.50 -3.07 35.62
C GLY A 1 -7.12 -2.04 34.59
N GLY A 2 -6.77 -2.48 33.37
CA GLY A 2 -6.37 -1.59 32.27
C GLY A 2 -7.36 -1.64 31.10
N VAL A 3 -7.14 -0.81 30.08
CA VAL A 3 -7.98 -0.74 28.88
C VAL A 3 -8.08 -2.09 28.18
N VAL A 4 -6.97 -2.82 28.03
CA VAL A 4 -6.96 -4.17 27.42
C VAL A 4 -7.83 -5.14 28.22
N ALA A 5 -7.65 -5.23 29.54
CA ALA A 5 -8.47 -6.08 30.40
C ALA A 5 -9.97 -5.69 30.40
N CYS A 6 -10.29 -4.44 30.08
CA CYS A 6 -11.67 -4.01 29.85
C CYS A 6 -12.20 -4.57 28.52
N LEU A 7 -11.43 -4.45 27.45
CA LEU A 7 -11.77 -4.99 26.12
C LEU A 7 -11.91 -6.52 26.16
N GLU A 8 -11.05 -7.24 26.87
CA GLU A 8 -11.12 -8.70 27.03
C GLU A 8 -12.41 -9.17 27.73
N ARG A 9 -13.02 -8.33 28.57
CA ARG A 9 -14.30 -8.60 29.23
C ARG A 9 -15.50 -8.06 28.46
N THR A 10 -15.28 -7.32 27.38
CA THR A 10 -16.35 -6.73 26.59
C THR A 10 -16.97 -7.82 25.71
N PRO A 11 -18.31 -7.95 25.64
CA PRO A 11 -18.96 -8.88 24.72
C PRO A 11 -18.50 -8.66 23.28
N TRP A 12 -18.22 -9.74 22.55
CA TRP A 12 -17.66 -9.65 21.20
C TRP A 12 -18.55 -8.84 20.24
N GLN A 13 -19.88 -8.85 20.43
CA GLN A 13 -20.81 -8.05 19.64
C GLN A 13 -20.54 -6.55 19.80
N ALA A 14 -20.24 -6.11 21.02
CA ALA A 14 -19.90 -4.73 21.29
C ALA A 14 -18.52 -4.37 20.70
N LEU A 15 -17.56 -5.29 20.71
CA LEU A 15 -16.26 -5.10 20.04
C LEU A 15 -16.43 -4.95 18.52
N VAL A 16 -17.23 -5.81 17.89
CA VAL A 16 -17.49 -5.75 16.43
C VAL A 16 -18.26 -4.47 16.07
N ALA A 17 -19.26 -4.09 16.87
CA ALA A 17 -19.99 -2.84 16.66
C ALA A 17 -19.09 -1.61 16.81
N ALA A 18 -18.16 -1.62 17.77
CA ALA A 18 -17.16 -0.57 17.92
C ALA A 18 -16.18 -0.54 16.73
N GLN A 19 -15.74 -1.70 16.25
CA GLN A 19 -14.86 -1.81 15.08
C GLN A 19 -15.52 -1.26 13.80
N ALA A 20 -16.84 -1.40 13.65
CA ALA A 20 -17.56 -0.84 12.51
C ALA A 20 -17.49 0.70 12.43
N ASN A 21 -17.24 1.37 13.56
CA ASN A 21 -17.09 2.82 13.62
C ASN A 21 -15.68 3.32 13.25
N VAL A 22 -14.70 2.41 13.12
CA VAL A 22 -13.36 2.75 12.64
C VAL A 22 -13.23 2.33 11.17
N SER A 23 -13.38 3.30 10.27
CA SER A 23 -13.43 3.03 8.84
C SER A 23 -12.05 2.74 8.26
N PHE A 24 -11.89 1.51 7.75
CA PHE A 24 -10.73 1.05 6.98
C PHE A 24 -10.37 1.98 5.82
N MET A 25 -11.37 2.59 5.18
CA MET A 25 -11.20 3.42 3.98
C MET A 25 -11.04 4.91 4.29
N ALA A 26 -11.45 5.38 5.48
CA ALA A 26 -11.43 6.80 5.83
C ALA A 26 -10.12 7.26 6.48
N GLN A 27 -9.30 6.36 7.02
CA GLN A 27 -8.14 6.70 7.85
C GLN A 27 -6.79 6.16 7.33
N GLY A 28 -6.74 5.63 6.10
CA GLY A 28 -5.50 5.16 5.49
C GLY A 28 -5.74 4.11 4.40
N THR A 29 -4.68 3.39 4.03
CA THR A 29 -4.75 2.24 3.10
C THR A 29 -5.07 0.92 3.82
N ALA A 30 -4.76 0.80 5.12
CA ALA A 30 -5.19 -0.30 5.98
C ALA A 30 -5.11 0.09 7.48
N LEU A 31 -6.27 0.17 8.14
CA LEU A 31 -6.36 0.53 9.57
C LEU A 31 -5.76 -0.54 10.50
N TRP A 32 -6.07 -1.81 10.23
CA TRP A 32 -5.46 -2.96 10.90
C TRP A 32 -4.41 -3.53 9.96
N SER A 33 -3.16 -3.22 10.25
CA SER A 33 -2.01 -3.61 9.43
C SER A 33 -0.87 -4.12 10.31
N PRO A 34 0.06 -4.91 9.75
CA PRO A 34 1.25 -5.31 10.47
C PRO A 34 2.06 -4.08 10.94
N VAL A 35 2.53 -4.12 12.19
CA VAL A 35 3.38 -3.08 12.78
C VAL A 35 4.71 -3.68 13.21
N VAL A 36 5.75 -2.86 13.26
CA VAL A 36 7.05 -3.27 13.84
C VAL A 36 6.88 -3.46 15.35
N ASP A 37 6.94 -4.71 15.80
CA ASP A 37 6.79 -5.11 17.21
C ASP A 37 8.14 -5.48 17.87
N GLY A 38 9.21 -5.60 17.08
CA GLY A 38 10.55 -5.95 17.55
C GLY A 38 10.74 -7.46 17.83
N VAL A 39 9.72 -8.29 17.62
CA VAL A 39 9.75 -9.74 17.88
C VAL A 39 9.42 -10.52 16.61
N GLN A 40 8.19 -10.45 16.11
CA GLN A 40 7.78 -11.10 14.87
C GLN A 40 8.16 -10.24 13.66
N ILE A 41 7.96 -8.92 13.76
CA ILE A 41 8.32 -7.94 12.74
C ILE A 41 9.38 -7.02 13.34
N ALA A 42 10.65 -7.39 13.11
CA ALA A 42 11.79 -6.72 13.72
C ALA A 42 12.09 -5.33 13.12
N ALA A 43 11.68 -5.08 11.88
CA ALA A 43 11.84 -3.81 11.18
C ALA A 43 10.88 -3.74 9.98
N GLU A 44 10.82 -2.58 9.33
CA GLU A 44 10.06 -2.38 8.09
C GLU A 44 10.40 -3.44 7.03
N PRO A 45 9.40 -4.06 6.36
CA PRO A 45 9.65 -5.14 5.41
C PRO A 45 10.63 -4.79 4.30
N HIS A 46 10.58 -3.56 3.79
CA HIS A 46 11.48 -3.09 2.74
C HIS A 46 12.94 -3.00 3.21
N VAL A 47 13.18 -2.66 4.48
CA VAL A 47 14.52 -2.63 5.09
C VAL A 47 15.07 -4.05 5.23
N LEU A 48 14.24 -4.99 5.71
CA LEU A 48 14.61 -6.40 5.86
C LEU A 48 14.91 -7.05 4.51
N ALA A 49 14.05 -6.84 3.51
CA ALA A 49 14.22 -7.37 2.17
C ALA A 49 15.49 -6.83 1.50
N ALA A 50 15.74 -5.51 1.56
CA ALA A 50 16.94 -4.88 1.03
C ALA A 50 18.23 -5.39 1.71
N ALA A 51 18.17 -5.71 3.01
CA ALA A 51 19.28 -6.30 3.75
C ALA A 51 19.44 -7.83 3.54
N GLY A 52 18.63 -8.44 2.67
CA GLY A 52 18.66 -9.88 2.41
C GLY A 52 18.14 -10.74 3.56
N LYS A 53 17.42 -10.15 4.53
CA LYS A 53 16.83 -10.81 5.71
C LYS A 53 15.44 -11.33 5.40
N TRP A 54 15.38 -12.43 4.66
CA TRP A 54 14.15 -13.10 4.27
C TRP A 54 14.43 -14.60 4.04
N ALA A 55 13.39 -15.43 4.12
CA ALA A 55 13.52 -16.88 3.94
C ALA A 55 13.85 -17.22 2.48
N ARG A 56 14.96 -17.92 2.23
CA ARG A 56 15.45 -18.22 0.87
C ARG A 56 14.68 -19.37 0.22
N VAL A 57 13.54 -19.04 -0.36
CA VAL A 57 12.68 -19.96 -1.12
C VAL A 57 12.48 -19.44 -2.55
N PRO A 58 12.13 -20.30 -3.53
CA PRO A 58 11.69 -19.84 -4.84
C PRO A 58 10.45 -18.94 -4.72
N VAL A 59 10.43 -17.82 -5.46
CA VAL A 59 9.33 -16.85 -5.42
C VAL A 59 8.92 -16.46 -6.84
N LEU A 60 7.61 -16.46 -7.09
CA LEU A 60 6.99 -15.84 -8.25
C LEU A 60 6.25 -14.57 -7.78
N LEU A 61 6.54 -13.43 -8.40
CA LEU A 61 5.94 -12.14 -8.08
C LEU A 61 5.24 -11.56 -9.32
N GLY A 62 4.11 -10.89 -9.12
CA GLY A 62 3.36 -10.22 -10.19
C GLY A 62 2.33 -9.25 -9.64
N THR A 63 1.80 -8.40 -10.51
CA THR A 63 0.71 -7.45 -10.23
C THR A 63 -0.24 -7.40 -11.42
N ASN A 64 -1.47 -6.94 -11.18
CA ASN A 64 -2.39 -6.57 -12.26
C ASN A 64 -1.98 -5.25 -12.90
N ARG A 65 -2.44 -5.00 -14.14
CA ARG A 65 -2.21 -3.72 -14.83
C ARG A 65 -2.77 -2.53 -14.06
N ASN A 66 -3.96 -2.69 -13.48
CA ASN A 66 -4.76 -1.60 -12.92
C ASN A 66 -5.07 -1.80 -11.43
N GLU A 67 -4.06 -2.15 -10.61
CA GLU A 67 -4.25 -2.53 -9.20
C GLU A 67 -5.05 -1.50 -8.40
N GLY A 68 -4.78 -0.21 -8.58
CA GLY A 68 -5.40 0.83 -7.77
C GLY A 68 -6.87 1.10 -8.07
N THR A 69 -7.44 0.56 -9.16
CA THR A 69 -8.84 0.81 -9.53
C THR A 69 -9.83 0.33 -8.48
N MET A 70 -9.57 -0.81 -7.82
CA MET A 70 -10.39 -1.32 -6.72
C MET A 70 -10.19 -0.56 -5.41
N PHE A 71 -9.05 0.11 -5.25
CA PHE A 71 -8.66 0.76 -4.00
C PHE A 71 -8.77 2.27 -4.07
N ASN A 72 -9.18 2.85 -5.19
CA ASN A 72 -9.42 4.28 -5.30
C ASN A 72 -10.80 4.62 -4.70
N THR A 73 -10.78 5.31 -3.55
CA THR A 73 -11.99 5.70 -2.81
C THR A 73 -12.69 6.92 -3.40
N LEU A 74 -12.07 7.60 -4.37
CA LEU A 74 -12.66 8.76 -5.01
C LEU A 74 -13.73 8.33 -6.02
N PRO A 75 -14.80 9.12 -6.23
CA PRO A 75 -15.75 8.87 -7.30
C PRO A 75 -15.08 9.04 -8.67
N GLN A 76 -15.60 8.37 -9.71
CA GLN A 76 -15.06 8.52 -11.08
C GLN A 76 -15.16 9.95 -11.63
N THR A 77 -16.05 10.77 -11.06
CA THR A 77 -16.20 12.20 -11.36
C THR A 77 -15.20 13.09 -10.61
N ALA A 78 -14.27 12.52 -9.85
CA ALA A 78 -13.27 13.27 -9.09
C ALA A 78 -12.41 14.16 -10.00
N THR A 79 -12.06 15.32 -9.46
CA THR A 79 -11.18 16.31 -10.07
C THR A 79 -9.72 16.04 -9.72
N ARG A 80 -8.80 16.81 -10.32
CA ARG A 80 -7.38 16.74 -9.95
C ARG A 80 -7.15 17.17 -8.49
N ASP A 81 -7.89 18.17 -8.03
CA ASP A 81 -7.79 18.65 -6.65
C ASP A 81 -8.28 17.58 -5.66
N ASP A 82 -9.31 16.80 -6.02
CA ASP A 82 -9.75 15.65 -5.21
C ASP A 82 -8.65 14.58 -5.09
N VAL A 83 -7.90 14.32 -6.18
CA VAL A 83 -6.74 13.42 -6.15
C VAL A 83 -5.64 13.98 -5.25
N VAL A 84 -5.31 15.25 -5.37
CA VAL A 84 -4.25 15.86 -4.57
C VAL A 84 -4.62 15.93 -3.09
N GLU A 85 -5.75 16.53 -2.77
CA GLU A 85 -6.15 16.83 -1.39
C GLU A 85 -6.79 15.61 -0.70
N GLY A 86 -7.66 14.89 -1.40
CA GLY A 86 -8.37 13.74 -0.83
C GLY A 86 -7.51 12.48 -0.79
N LEU A 87 -6.83 12.17 -1.89
CA LEU A 87 -6.06 10.94 -2.00
C LEU A 87 -4.61 11.10 -1.52
N LEU A 88 -3.82 11.98 -2.12
CA LEU A 88 -2.38 12.02 -1.84
C LEU A 88 -2.07 12.63 -0.47
N LEU A 89 -2.67 13.78 -0.15
CA LEU A 89 -2.40 14.49 1.11
C LEU A 89 -3.13 13.87 2.30
N ARG A 90 -4.45 13.63 2.21
CA ARG A 90 -5.21 13.09 3.34
C ARG A 90 -5.09 11.57 3.47
N ARG A 91 -5.46 10.82 2.45
CA ARG A 91 -5.55 9.35 2.57
C ARG A 91 -4.19 8.66 2.63
N LEU A 92 -3.26 9.06 1.76
CA LEU A 92 -1.90 8.52 1.75
C LEU A 92 -0.97 9.26 2.72
N ASN A 93 -1.47 10.28 3.43
CA ASN A 93 -0.76 11.07 4.42
C ASN A 93 0.60 11.59 3.92
N GLN A 94 0.66 12.02 2.65
CA GLN A 94 1.88 12.56 2.06
C GLN A 94 2.00 14.06 2.32
N ASN A 95 3.23 14.58 2.36
CA ASN A 95 3.47 16.02 2.41
C ASN A 95 3.47 16.64 1.00
N ARG A 96 3.29 17.97 0.91
CA ARG A 96 3.21 18.67 -0.38
C ARG A 96 4.46 18.52 -1.26
N THR A 97 5.64 18.36 -0.67
CA THR A 97 6.88 18.13 -1.41
C THR A 97 6.88 16.76 -2.10
N ALA A 98 6.51 15.71 -1.37
CA ALA A 98 6.37 14.36 -1.91
C ALA A 98 5.28 14.32 -2.99
N VAL A 99 4.15 14.99 -2.75
CA VAL A 99 3.07 15.10 -3.75
C VAL A 99 3.57 15.76 -5.02
N ALA A 100 4.26 16.90 -4.95
CA ALA A 100 4.80 17.55 -6.15
C ALA A 100 5.75 16.62 -6.94
N ALA A 101 6.59 15.86 -6.25
CA ALA A 101 7.48 14.89 -6.88
C ALA A 101 6.73 13.73 -7.54
N VAL A 102 5.65 13.24 -6.94
CA VAL A 102 4.77 12.22 -7.52
C VAL A 102 4.07 12.78 -8.76
N LEU A 103 3.43 13.95 -8.66
CA LEU A 103 2.70 14.56 -9.75
C LEU A 103 3.55 14.80 -11.00
N ALA A 104 4.85 15.08 -10.81
CA ALA A 104 5.80 15.24 -11.92
C ALA A 104 6.07 13.94 -12.71
N ARG A 105 5.62 12.77 -12.24
CA ARG A 105 5.79 11.47 -12.93
C ARG A 105 4.59 11.03 -13.73
N TYR A 106 3.46 11.72 -13.59
CA TYR A 106 2.21 11.38 -14.25
C TYR A 106 1.86 12.48 -15.25
N ASP A 107 1.84 12.13 -16.53
CA ASP A 107 1.34 13.03 -17.56
C ASP A 107 -0.19 13.08 -17.49
N TRP A 108 -0.71 14.08 -16.79
CA TRP A 108 -2.14 14.28 -16.63
C TRP A 108 -2.92 14.47 -17.93
N ALA A 109 -2.25 14.85 -19.04
CA ALA A 109 -2.90 14.96 -20.34
C ALA A 109 -3.14 13.58 -21.00
N ALA A 110 -2.37 12.57 -20.60
CA ALA A 110 -2.51 11.19 -21.08
C ALA A 110 -3.68 10.44 -20.41
N TYR A 111 -4.27 11.00 -19.35
CA TYR A 111 -5.33 10.36 -18.59
C TYR A 111 -6.72 10.83 -19.01
N PRO A 112 -7.68 9.91 -19.26
CA PRO A 112 -9.05 10.26 -19.62
C PRO A 112 -9.81 10.94 -18.47
N THR A 113 -9.46 10.63 -17.21
CA THR A 113 -10.06 11.23 -16.02
C THR A 113 -9.01 11.40 -14.92
N ALA A 114 -9.23 12.34 -13.99
CA ALA A 114 -8.35 12.47 -12.82
C ALA A 114 -8.44 11.23 -11.91
N TRP A 115 -9.62 10.59 -11.83
CA TRP A 115 -9.77 9.31 -11.16
C TRP A 115 -8.84 8.23 -11.72
N ALA A 116 -8.69 8.13 -13.04
CA ALA A 116 -7.79 7.16 -13.66
C ALA A 116 -6.32 7.42 -13.27
N ALA A 117 -5.89 8.69 -13.28
CA ALA A 117 -4.56 9.05 -12.81
C ALA A 117 -4.35 8.70 -11.33
N GLY A 118 -5.33 9.01 -10.46
CA GLY A 118 -5.28 8.66 -9.05
C GLY A 118 -5.25 7.15 -8.79
N SER A 119 -5.96 6.37 -9.61
CA SER A 119 -5.95 4.90 -9.55
C SER A 119 -4.57 4.34 -9.90
N ASP A 120 -3.91 4.85 -10.94
CA ASP A 120 -2.54 4.45 -11.25
C ASP A 120 -1.58 4.84 -10.11
N MET A 121 -1.70 6.06 -9.56
CA MET A 121 -0.87 6.52 -8.44
C MET A 121 -0.95 5.60 -7.21
N ILE A 122 -2.15 5.16 -6.82
CA ILE A 122 -2.32 4.18 -5.72
C ILE A 122 -1.77 2.81 -6.13
N GLY A 123 -2.09 2.35 -7.34
CA GLY A 123 -1.63 1.06 -7.85
C GLY A 123 -0.12 0.95 -7.81
N ASP A 124 0.56 1.99 -8.27
CA ASP A 124 2.01 2.09 -8.24
C ASP A 124 2.57 2.13 -6.82
N ALA A 125 2.01 2.98 -5.96
CA ALA A 125 2.50 3.17 -4.61
C ALA A 125 2.32 1.91 -3.72
N SER A 126 1.19 1.22 -3.85
CA SER A 126 0.82 0.11 -2.96
C SER A 126 1.15 -1.28 -3.51
N PHE A 127 1.28 -1.45 -4.83
CA PHE A 127 1.42 -2.78 -5.43
C PHE A 127 2.59 -2.87 -6.42
N VAL A 128 2.58 -2.08 -7.50
CA VAL A 128 3.50 -2.26 -8.63
C VAL A 128 4.93 -1.90 -8.24
N CYS A 129 5.17 -0.73 -7.64
CA CYS A 129 6.52 -0.32 -7.25
C CYS A 129 7.11 -1.19 -6.12
N PRO A 130 6.36 -1.52 -5.04
CA PRO A 130 6.83 -2.46 -4.02
C PRO A 130 7.17 -3.84 -4.58
N THR A 131 6.36 -4.39 -5.49
CA THR A 131 6.65 -5.68 -6.14
C THR A 131 7.94 -5.61 -6.96
N ARG A 132 8.13 -4.55 -7.74
CA ARG A 132 9.35 -4.34 -8.53
C ARG A 132 10.59 -4.15 -7.65
N ALA A 133 10.48 -3.42 -6.55
CA ALA A 133 11.56 -3.25 -5.59
C ALA A 133 11.93 -4.58 -4.93
N THR A 134 10.94 -5.36 -4.50
CA THR A 134 11.12 -6.69 -3.91
C THR A 134 11.82 -7.64 -4.88
N ALA A 135 11.38 -7.68 -6.14
CA ALA A 135 12.04 -8.48 -7.18
C ALA A 135 13.53 -8.12 -7.34
N ARG A 136 13.87 -6.82 -7.30
CA ARG A 136 15.26 -6.35 -7.38
C ARG A 136 16.08 -6.77 -6.17
N TRP A 137 15.54 -6.66 -4.95
CA TRP A 137 16.25 -7.10 -3.74
C TRP A 137 16.47 -8.62 -3.75
N PHE A 138 15.48 -9.40 -4.18
CA PHE A 138 15.61 -10.85 -4.24
C PHE A 138 16.64 -11.29 -5.30
N ALA A 139 16.63 -10.65 -6.47
CA ALA A 139 17.62 -10.88 -7.52
C ALA A 139 19.04 -10.51 -7.05
N ALA A 140 19.22 -9.32 -6.44
CA ALA A 140 20.52 -8.85 -5.94
C ALA A 140 21.08 -9.74 -4.82
N ALA A 141 20.22 -10.29 -3.98
CA ALA A 141 20.61 -11.15 -2.87
C ALA A 141 20.85 -12.62 -3.28
N GLY A 142 20.77 -12.95 -4.57
CA GLY A 142 21.04 -14.30 -5.08
C GLY A 142 19.97 -15.32 -4.71
N ALA A 143 18.68 -14.96 -4.78
CA ALA A 143 17.59 -15.93 -4.69
C ALA A 143 17.89 -17.12 -5.62
N GLY A 144 18.07 -18.32 -5.04
CA GLY A 144 18.47 -19.53 -5.76
C GLY A 144 17.63 -19.73 -7.02
N ALA A 145 18.30 -20.09 -8.11
CA ALA A 145 17.76 -20.36 -9.45
C ALA A 145 16.26 -20.67 -9.47
N GLY A 146 15.43 -19.63 -9.66
CA GLY A 146 13.98 -19.74 -9.51
C GLY A 146 13.22 -18.42 -9.38
N ALA A 147 13.91 -17.30 -9.12
CA ALA A 147 13.31 -15.97 -9.22
C ALA A 147 13.08 -15.60 -10.70
N ALA A 148 12.03 -16.16 -11.31
CA ALA A 148 11.50 -15.66 -12.56
C ALA A 148 10.77 -14.34 -12.27
N VAL A 149 11.46 -13.22 -12.49
CA VAL A 149 10.82 -11.90 -12.51
C VAL A 149 10.06 -11.77 -13.82
N ALA A 150 8.83 -12.29 -13.86
CA ALA A 150 7.91 -12.02 -14.95
C ALA A 150 7.15 -10.71 -14.63
N ALA A 151 7.77 -9.57 -14.97
CA ALA A 151 7.02 -8.34 -15.09
C ALA A 151 6.17 -8.42 -16.37
N VAL A 152 4.97 -8.98 -16.28
CA VAL A 152 3.99 -8.88 -17.36
C VAL A 152 3.40 -7.47 -17.30
N ALA A 153 4.11 -6.52 -17.90
CA ALA A 153 3.51 -5.26 -18.30
C ALA A 153 2.77 -5.52 -19.62
N HIS A 154 1.46 -5.68 -19.56
CA HIS A 154 0.59 -5.52 -20.73
C HIS A 154 0.08 -4.09 -20.75
#